data_AF-A0A7S4B102-F1
#
_entry.id   AF-A0A7S4B102-F1
#
_cell.length_a   1.000
_cell.length_b   1.000
_cell.length_c   1.000
_cell.angle_alpha   90.00
_cell.angle_beta   90.00
_cell.angle_gamma   90.00
#
_symmetry.space_group_name_H-M   'P 1'
#
loop_
_entity.id
_entity.type
_entity.pdbx_description
1 polymer ?
#
loop_
_entity_poly.entity_id
_entity_poly.type
_entity_poly.pdbx_seq_one_letter_code
_entity_poly.pdbx_strand_id
1 'polypeptide(L)'
;MLSEQLSSFVRVCVAAATINVLRNRQVEIRACLTTEVGLVRLLRRALFGAYGTAQHARRRQQALLMLLEYVWQLKRESGPNAYDYASNNRGAENALDRIVGMLHGVDGAAVSREFSVSTAAGLIAQLNAQRSQRVAALLGIFPVIHWAILTILAVGIVFVFLIESNQDVLQYLNSLQLRASFAVLISVCSATSMLCYDLNEPFRGGFTIRSAVEQLDTLQLQLENDLRRASRESSAIATQQDWGAKDTVYFHLLTGKLADQVRFLGDIYAWGRNRVPRRLRRESDRTDAQDAIPTSASLADANDTDEDEFIELASKDPLANRAGRISDEFDGFY
;
A
#
# COMPACT_ATOMS: atom_id res chain seq x y z
N MET A 1 32.44 -0.23 -48.84
CA MET A 1 31.01 -0.38 -49.19
C MET A 1 30.28 -1.51 -48.44
N LEU A 2 30.49 -2.81 -48.72
CA LEU A 2 29.75 -3.89 -48.01
C LEU A 2 30.04 -3.97 -46.50
N SER A 3 31.30 -3.80 -46.09
CA SER A 3 31.69 -3.80 -44.67
C SER A 3 31.11 -2.61 -43.88
N GLU A 4 30.96 -1.47 -44.52
CA GLU A 4 30.40 -0.25 -43.92
C GLU A 4 28.90 -0.32 -43.77
N GLN A 5 28.20 -0.87 -44.77
CA GLN A 5 26.76 -1.12 -44.68
C GLN A 5 26.44 -2.18 -43.61
N LEU A 6 27.29 -3.20 -43.48
CA LEU A 6 27.15 -4.19 -42.41
C LEU A 6 27.35 -3.54 -41.02
N SER A 7 28.36 -2.67 -40.89
CA SER A 7 28.64 -1.95 -39.64
C SER A 7 27.52 -0.98 -39.24
N SER A 8 26.92 -0.25 -40.18
CA SER A 8 25.81 0.65 -39.87
C SER A 8 24.54 -0.12 -39.50
N PHE A 9 24.27 -1.24 -40.17
CA PHE A 9 23.14 -2.12 -39.86
C PHE A 9 23.24 -2.68 -38.44
N VAL A 10 24.40 -3.21 -38.05
CA VAL A 10 24.63 -3.74 -36.69
C VAL A 10 24.35 -2.68 -35.63
N ARG A 11 24.73 -1.43 -35.87
CA ARG A 11 24.50 -0.32 -34.91
C ARG A 11 23.03 -0.04 -34.67
N VAL A 12 22.25 0.07 -35.74
CA VAL A 12 20.81 0.29 -35.67
C VAL A 12 20.12 -0.89 -35.00
N CYS A 13 20.52 -2.13 -35.32
CA CYS A 13 19.96 -3.33 -34.72
C CYS A 13 20.19 -3.40 -33.21
N VAL A 14 21.38 -3.05 -32.71
CA VAL A 14 21.69 -3.09 -31.27
C VAL A 14 20.89 -2.04 -30.49
N ALA A 15 20.77 -0.81 -31.01
CA ALA A 15 19.95 0.23 -30.39
C ALA A 15 18.46 -0.15 -30.38
N ALA A 16 17.93 -0.62 -31.52
CA ALA A 16 16.54 -1.06 -31.62
C ALA A 16 16.23 -2.26 -30.71
N ALA A 17 17.14 -3.24 -30.61
CA ALA A 17 17.00 -4.36 -29.70
C ALA A 17 16.98 -3.91 -28.24
N THR A 18 17.85 -2.96 -27.86
CA THR A 18 17.86 -2.40 -26.50
C THR A 18 16.53 -1.74 -26.16
N ILE A 19 16.02 -0.86 -27.03
CA ILE A 19 14.73 -0.17 -26.83
C ILE A 19 13.60 -1.20 -26.72
N ASN A 20 13.59 -2.21 -27.59
CA ASN A 20 12.56 -3.25 -27.59
C ASN A 20 12.55 -4.05 -26.28
N VAL A 21 13.72 -4.44 -25.78
CA VAL A 21 13.84 -5.17 -24.50
C VAL A 21 13.39 -4.30 -23.33
N LEU A 22 13.83 -3.04 -23.24
CA LEU A 22 13.42 -2.12 -22.18
C LEU A 22 11.90 -1.88 -22.20
N ARG A 23 11.33 -1.68 -23.39
CA ARG A 23 9.89 -1.52 -23.54
C ARG A 23 9.11 -2.77 -23.13
N ASN A 24 9.55 -3.95 -23.57
CA ASN A 24 8.91 -5.22 -23.20
C ASN A 24 8.96 -5.44 -21.68
N ARG A 25 10.08 -5.12 -21.04
CA ARG A 25 10.22 -5.13 -19.58
C ARG A 25 9.20 -4.22 -18.90
N GLN A 26 9.02 -2.98 -19.37
CA GLN A 26 8.00 -2.08 -18.82
C GLN A 26 6.58 -2.63 -18.98
N VAL A 27 6.26 -3.20 -20.14
CA VAL A 27 4.96 -3.83 -20.41
C VAL A 27 4.73 -5.02 -19.48
N GLU A 28 5.75 -5.86 -19.27
CA GLU A 28 5.68 -6.99 -18.35
C GLU A 28 5.45 -6.53 -16.91
N ILE A 29 6.23 -5.54 -16.42
CA ILE A 29 6.06 -4.98 -15.07
C ILE A 29 4.64 -4.42 -14.89
N ARG A 30 4.11 -3.70 -15.89
CA ARG A 30 2.74 -3.20 -15.89
C ARG A 30 1.69 -4.31 -15.81
N ALA A 31 1.89 -5.37 -16.59
CA ALA A 31 0.98 -6.51 -16.64
C ALA A 31 0.96 -7.26 -15.31
N CYS A 32 2.13 -7.52 -14.71
CA CYS A 32 2.25 -8.10 -13.38
C CYS A 32 1.54 -7.23 -12.33
N LEU A 33 1.81 -5.91 -12.30
CA LEU A 33 1.17 -4.99 -11.36
C LEU A 33 -0.35 -4.99 -11.44
N THR A 34 -0.89 -4.92 -12.67
CA THR A 34 -2.34 -4.92 -12.88
C THR A 34 -2.96 -6.25 -12.42
N THR A 35 -2.26 -7.35 -12.67
CA THR A 35 -2.67 -8.69 -12.23
C THR A 35 -2.64 -8.80 -10.71
N GLU A 36 -1.58 -8.32 -10.06
CA GLU A 36 -1.46 -8.29 -8.60
C GLU A 36 -2.58 -7.47 -7.96
N VAL A 37 -2.88 -6.28 -8.46
CA VAL A 37 -4.03 -5.46 -8.00
C VAL A 37 -5.33 -6.26 -8.10
N GLY A 38 -5.56 -6.95 -9.21
CA GLY A 38 -6.71 -7.82 -9.41
C GLY A 38 -6.77 -8.96 -8.39
N LEU A 39 -5.65 -9.65 -8.18
CA LEU A 39 -5.52 -10.74 -7.22
C LEU A 39 -5.72 -10.27 -5.77
N VAL A 40 -5.21 -9.09 -5.38
CA VAL A 40 -5.45 -8.52 -4.05
C VAL A 40 -6.94 -8.20 -3.85
N ARG A 41 -7.65 -7.70 -4.87
CA ARG A 41 -9.10 -7.48 -4.81
C ARG A 41 -9.87 -8.80 -4.65
N LEU A 42 -9.45 -9.86 -5.34
CA LEU A 42 -10.04 -11.19 -5.19
C LEU A 42 -9.75 -11.77 -3.81
N LEU A 43 -8.52 -11.63 -3.32
CA LEU A 43 -8.11 -12.10 -2.00
C LEU A 43 -8.91 -11.38 -0.91
N ARG A 44 -9.07 -10.06 -1.00
CA ARG A 44 -9.95 -9.27 -0.13
C ARG A 44 -11.35 -9.88 -0.07
N ARG A 45 -11.98 -10.16 -1.22
CA ARG A 45 -13.33 -10.78 -1.27
C ARG A 45 -13.34 -12.17 -0.64
N ALA A 46 -12.33 -13.00 -0.91
CA ALA A 46 -12.20 -14.32 -0.31
C ALA A 46 -12.02 -14.25 1.22
N LEU A 47 -11.28 -13.26 1.74
CA LEU A 47 -11.14 -13.04 3.17
C LEU A 47 -12.47 -12.62 3.83
N PHE A 48 -13.28 -11.80 3.15
CA PHE A 48 -14.64 -11.51 3.62
C PHE A 48 -15.56 -12.74 3.61
N GLY A 49 -15.42 -13.63 2.62
CA GLY A 49 -16.13 -14.91 2.62
C GLY A 49 -15.70 -15.83 3.77
N ALA A 50 -14.39 -15.94 4.02
CA ALA A 50 -13.82 -16.80 5.06
C ALA A 50 -14.11 -16.30 6.49
N TYR A 51 -14.09 -14.98 6.70
CA TYR A 51 -14.25 -14.33 8.01
C TYR A 51 -15.48 -13.42 8.07
N GLY A 52 -16.54 -13.74 7.33
CA GLY A 52 -17.71 -12.87 7.20
C GLY A 52 -18.57 -12.73 8.45
N THR A 53 -18.50 -13.67 9.39
CA THR A 53 -19.33 -13.63 10.60
C THR A 53 -18.75 -12.69 11.65
N ALA A 54 -19.64 -12.08 12.46
CA ALA A 54 -19.27 -11.23 13.59
C ALA A 54 -18.22 -11.91 14.50
N GLN A 55 -18.39 -13.20 14.80
CA GLN A 55 -17.48 -13.99 15.63
C GLN A 55 -16.02 -14.01 15.15
N HIS A 56 -15.76 -13.70 13.87
CA HIS A 56 -14.41 -13.63 13.31
C HIS A 56 -13.96 -12.21 12.95
N ALA A 57 -14.66 -11.17 13.41
CA ALA A 57 -14.32 -9.78 13.12
C ALA A 57 -12.85 -9.45 13.45
N ARG A 58 -12.34 -9.96 14.58
CA ARG A 58 -10.93 -9.79 15.00
C ARG A 58 -9.94 -10.46 14.04
N ARG A 59 -10.22 -11.68 13.57
CA ARG A 59 -9.37 -12.39 12.59
C ARG A 59 -9.42 -11.70 11.23
N ARG A 60 -10.59 -11.22 10.81
CA ARG A 60 -10.75 -10.44 9.58
C ARG A 60 -9.95 -9.15 9.63
N GLN A 61 -10.01 -8.42 10.75
CA GLN A 61 -9.21 -7.20 10.95
C GLN A 61 -7.70 -7.48 10.82
N GLN A 62 -7.21 -8.54 11.48
CA GLN A 62 -5.80 -8.94 11.38
C GLN A 62 -5.40 -9.31 9.94
N ALA A 63 -6.23 -10.07 9.23
CA ALA A 63 -5.98 -10.44 7.84
C ALA A 63 -5.96 -9.21 6.90
N LEU A 64 -6.90 -8.26 7.10
CA LEU A 64 -6.93 -7.00 6.36
C LEU A 64 -5.70 -6.12 6.64
N LEU A 65 -5.21 -6.11 7.88
CA LEU A 65 -3.99 -5.40 8.25
C LEU A 65 -2.76 -5.96 7.52
N MET A 66 -2.61 -7.29 7.47
CA MET A 66 -1.53 -7.93 6.72
C MET A 66 -1.65 -7.69 5.22
N LEU A 67 -2.88 -7.69 4.69
CA LEU A 67 -3.11 -7.39 3.27
C LEU A 67 -2.79 -5.92 2.95
N LEU A 68 -3.10 -5.00 3.84
CA LEU A 68 -2.73 -3.59 3.73
C LEU A 68 -1.21 -3.42 3.78
N GLU A 69 -0.52 -4.10 4.69
CA GLU A 69 0.94 -4.12 4.77
C GLU A 69 1.58 -4.63 3.46
N TYR A 70 1.00 -5.68 2.86
CA TYR A 70 1.42 -6.15 1.54
C TYR A 70 1.24 -5.08 0.46
N VAL A 71 0.11 -4.36 0.43
CA VAL A 71 -0.12 -3.26 -0.54
C VAL A 71 0.85 -2.11 -0.33
N TRP A 72 1.20 -1.77 0.92
CA TRP A 72 2.25 -0.79 1.21
C TRP A 72 3.61 -1.23 0.68
N GLN A 73 3.98 -2.50 0.90
CA GLN A 73 5.19 -3.06 0.32
C GLN A 73 5.15 -3.01 -1.21
N LEU A 74 4.02 -3.35 -1.81
CA LEU A 74 3.79 -3.31 -3.26
C LEU A 74 4.00 -1.90 -3.82
N LYS A 75 3.52 -0.87 -3.11
CA LYS A 75 3.67 0.55 -3.46
C LYS A 75 5.12 1.00 -3.34
N ARG A 76 5.84 0.60 -2.29
CA ARG A 76 7.29 0.87 -2.14
C ARG A 76 8.11 0.23 -3.26
N GLU A 77 7.80 -1.02 -3.58
CA GLU A 77 8.39 -1.76 -4.71
C GLU A 77 7.99 -1.21 -6.09
N SER A 78 7.04 -0.28 -6.16
CA SER A 78 6.58 0.38 -7.40
C SER A 78 6.89 1.88 -7.43
N GLY A 79 7.74 2.34 -6.51
CA GLY A 79 8.11 3.73 -6.38
C GLY A 79 9.34 4.13 -7.22
N PRO A 80 9.74 5.41 -7.14
CA PRO A 80 10.91 5.93 -7.85
C PRO A 80 12.23 5.22 -7.48
N ASN A 81 12.33 4.60 -6.31
CA ASN A 81 13.53 3.87 -5.84
C ASN A 81 13.29 2.35 -5.79
N ALA A 82 12.38 1.85 -6.63
CA ALA A 82 11.98 0.45 -6.63
C ALA A 82 13.14 -0.51 -6.85
N TYR A 83 14.13 -0.14 -7.68
CA TYR A 83 15.30 -0.99 -7.95
C TYR A 83 16.15 -1.21 -6.69
N ASP A 84 16.53 -0.12 -6.01
CA ASP A 84 17.35 -0.19 -4.81
C ASP A 84 16.61 -0.95 -3.70
N TYR A 85 15.32 -0.67 -3.54
CA TYR A 85 14.48 -1.36 -2.57
C TYR A 85 14.38 -2.87 -2.87
N ALA A 86 14.11 -3.25 -4.12
CA ALA A 86 13.99 -4.65 -4.52
C ALA A 86 15.33 -5.39 -4.45
N SER A 87 16.45 -4.70 -4.72
CA SER A 87 17.79 -5.25 -4.62
C SER A 87 18.19 -5.53 -3.17
N ASN A 88 17.91 -4.59 -2.27
CA ASN A 88 18.24 -4.70 -0.84
C ASN A 88 17.31 -5.66 -0.08
N ASN A 89 16.06 -5.81 -0.52
CA ASN A 89 15.07 -6.66 0.14
C ASN A 89 14.84 -8.01 -0.58
N ARG A 90 15.86 -8.52 -1.28
CA ARG A 90 15.81 -9.85 -1.89
C ARG A 90 15.63 -10.91 -0.79
N GLY A 91 14.41 -11.44 -0.67
CA GLY A 91 14.07 -12.45 0.33
C GLY A 91 13.50 -11.92 1.65
N ALA A 92 13.12 -10.64 1.72
CA ALA A 92 12.33 -10.16 2.86
C ALA A 92 11.04 -10.97 3.01
N GLU A 93 10.72 -11.35 4.25
CA GLU A 93 9.53 -12.14 4.59
C GLU A 93 8.27 -11.49 4.05
N ASN A 94 7.44 -12.29 3.37
CA ASN A 94 6.23 -11.77 2.78
C ASN A 94 5.12 -11.69 3.83
N ALA A 95 4.48 -10.52 3.95
CA ALA A 95 3.29 -10.36 4.79
C ALA A 95 2.19 -11.39 4.47
N LEU A 96 2.14 -11.87 3.23
CA LEU A 96 1.19 -12.90 2.78
C LEU A 96 1.41 -14.26 3.45
N ASP A 97 2.64 -14.63 3.83
CA ASP A 97 2.92 -15.92 4.47
C ASP A 97 2.28 -15.99 5.87
N ARG A 98 2.18 -14.85 6.55
CA ARG A 98 1.46 -14.72 7.83
C ARG A 98 -0.05 -14.95 7.67
N ILE A 99 -0.62 -14.53 6.54
CA ILE A 99 -2.05 -14.76 6.23
C ILE A 99 -2.29 -16.27 6.03
N VAL A 100 -1.37 -16.98 5.37
CA VAL A 100 -1.46 -18.44 5.20
C VAL A 100 -1.51 -19.15 6.56
N GLY A 101 -0.63 -18.76 7.49
CA GLY A 101 -0.65 -19.31 8.86
C GLY A 101 -2.00 -19.07 9.58
N MET A 102 -2.60 -17.89 9.40
CA MET A 102 -3.93 -17.58 9.96
C MET A 102 -5.08 -18.37 9.32
N LEU A 103 -4.95 -18.73 8.04
CA LEU A 103 -5.95 -19.51 7.31
C LEU A 103 -6.01 -20.96 7.80
N HIS A 104 -4.86 -21.55 8.14
CA HIS A 104 -4.79 -22.93 8.66
C HIS A 104 -5.22 -23.07 10.12
N GLY A 105 -5.19 -22.01 10.94
CA GLY A 105 -5.66 -22.04 12.34
C GLY A 105 -7.19 -22.05 12.53
N VAL A 106 -7.96 -22.49 11.53
CA VAL A 106 -9.45 -22.48 11.51
C VAL A 106 -10.00 -23.92 11.49
N ASP A 107 -9.50 -24.80 12.35
CA ASP A 107 -9.81 -26.24 12.25
C ASP A 107 -11.15 -26.70 12.86
N GLY A 108 -11.94 -25.82 13.49
CA GLY A 108 -13.16 -26.24 14.22
C GLY A 108 -14.50 -26.10 13.49
N ALA A 109 -14.61 -25.17 12.53
CA ALA A 109 -15.89 -24.80 11.90
C ALA A 109 -15.88 -24.99 10.37
N ALA A 110 -14.93 -25.80 9.88
CA ALA A 110 -14.27 -25.66 8.58
C ALA A 110 -15.08 -26.12 7.35
N VAL A 111 -16.10 -26.98 7.49
CA VAL A 111 -16.69 -27.65 6.30
C VAL A 111 -17.42 -26.67 5.36
N SER A 112 -18.07 -25.63 5.88
CA SER A 112 -18.77 -24.66 5.01
C SER A 112 -17.87 -23.58 4.41
N ARG A 113 -16.59 -23.51 4.84
CA ARG A 113 -15.66 -22.44 4.46
C ARG A 113 -14.38 -22.92 3.78
N GLU A 114 -14.22 -24.23 3.64
CA GLU A 114 -13.09 -24.89 3.00
C GLU A 114 -12.80 -24.32 1.60
N PHE A 115 -13.84 -24.05 0.81
CA PHE A 115 -13.70 -23.45 -0.51
C PHE A 115 -13.09 -22.04 -0.46
N SER A 116 -13.48 -21.20 0.51
CA SER A 116 -12.97 -19.83 0.63
C SER A 116 -11.52 -19.80 1.10
N VAL A 117 -11.15 -20.74 2.00
CA VAL A 117 -9.79 -20.88 2.53
C VAL A 117 -8.84 -21.40 1.46
N SER A 118 -9.22 -22.45 0.74
CA SER A 118 -8.41 -22.98 -0.37
C SER A 118 -8.25 -21.97 -1.50
N THR A 119 -9.32 -21.23 -1.83
CA THR A 119 -9.26 -20.13 -2.80
C THR A 119 -8.30 -19.03 -2.34
N ALA A 120 -8.36 -18.61 -1.07
CA ALA A 120 -7.46 -17.60 -0.53
C ALA A 120 -5.99 -18.06 -0.57
N ALA A 121 -5.71 -19.31 -0.20
CA ALA A 121 -4.37 -19.89 -0.29
C ALA A 121 -3.84 -19.94 -1.73
N GLY A 122 -4.68 -20.33 -2.69
CA GLY A 122 -4.35 -20.32 -4.12
C GLY A 122 -4.06 -18.90 -4.64
N LEU A 123 -4.84 -17.91 -4.23
CA LEU A 123 -4.62 -16.51 -4.59
C LEU A 123 -3.31 -15.96 -3.99
N ILE A 124 -2.97 -16.34 -2.75
CA ILE A 124 -1.69 -15.96 -2.12
C ILE A 124 -0.51 -16.55 -2.89
N ALA A 125 -0.57 -17.84 -3.27
CA ALA A 125 0.47 -18.46 -4.08
C ALA A 125 0.64 -17.76 -5.44
N GLN A 126 -0.46 -17.37 -6.09
CA GLN A 126 -0.42 -16.61 -7.34
C GLN A 126 0.16 -15.21 -7.15
N LEU A 127 -0.19 -14.50 -6.06
CA LEU A 127 0.41 -13.21 -5.72
C LEU A 127 1.92 -13.31 -5.52
N ASN A 128 2.38 -14.34 -4.80
CA ASN A 128 3.81 -14.60 -4.61
C ASN A 128 4.54 -14.85 -5.94
N ALA A 129 3.93 -15.63 -6.84
CA ALA A 129 4.50 -15.88 -8.16
C ALA A 129 4.57 -14.59 -9.01
N GLN A 130 3.51 -13.79 -9.02
CA GLN A 130 3.49 -12.51 -9.75
C GLN A 130 4.49 -11.50 -9.19
N ARG A 131 4.62 -11.41 -7.86
CA ARG A 131 5.63 -10.56 -7.21
C ARG A 131 7.03 -10.99 -7.62
N SER A 132 7.32 -12.29 -7.56
CA SER A 132 8.62 -12.82 -7.96
C SER A 132 8.93 -12.51 -9.43
N GLN A 133 7.96 -12.68 -10.34
CA GLN A 133 8.14 -12.37 -11.75
C GLN A 133 8.40 -10.86 -11.96
N ARG A 134 7.62 -10.00 -11.31
CA ARG A 134 7.79 -8.54 -11.39
C ARG A 134 9.15 -8.10 -10.85
N VAL A 135 9.55 -8.61 -9.69
CA VAL A 135 10.86 -8.30 -9.09
C VAL A 135 12.00 -8.80 -9.99
N ALA A 136 11.87 -9.99 -10.59
CA ALA A 136 12.85 -10.48 -11.56
C ALA A 136 12.94 -9.58 -12.80
N ALA A 137 11.81 -9.16 -13.37
CA ALA A 137 11.77 -8.21 -14.49
C ALA A 137 12.39 -6.86 -14.09
N LEU A 138 12.15 -6.40 -12.85
CA LEU A 138 12.70 -5.15 -12.34
C LEU A 138 14.21 -5.22 -12.14
N LEU A 139 14.73 -6.34 -11.65
CA LEU A 139 16.16 -6.57 -11.44
C LEU A 139 16.91 -6.99 -12.71
N GLY A 140 16.19 -7.43 -13.76
CA GLY A 140 16.70 -7.77 -15.09
C GLY A 140 17.14 -6.55 -15.91
N ILE A 141 17.93 -5.66 -15.30
CA ILE A 141 18.50 -4.49 -15.96
C ILE A 141 19.73 -4.91 -16.77
N PHE A 142 19.98 -4.21 -17.87
CA PHE A 142 21.22 -4.38 -18.62
C PHE A 142 22.46 -4.10 -17.75
N PRO A 143 23.52 -4.93 -17.86
CA PRO A 143 24.76 -4.68 -17.15
C PRO A 143 25.40 -3.37 -17.62
N VAL A 144 26.18 -2.74 -16.75
CA VAL A 144 26.89 -1.47 -17.04
C VAL A 144 27.69 -1.53 -18.35
N ILE A 145 28.26 -2.69 -18.67
CA ILE A 145 29.01 -2.94 -19.91
C ILE A 145 28.16 -2.69 -21.16
N HIS A 146 26.86 -3.04 -21.15
CA HIS A 146 25.97 -2.80 -22.29
C HIS A 146 25.81 -1.31 -22.57
N TRP A 147 25.64 -0.51 -21.52
CA TRP A 147 25.57 0.95 -21.62
C TRP A 147 26.87 1.55 -22.14
N ALA A 148 28.01 1.06 -21.65
CA ALA A 148 29.31 1.47 -22.15
C ALA A 148 29.48 1.16 -23.66
N ILE A 149 29.05 -0.02 -24.10
CA ILE A 149 29.07 -0.41 -25.53
C ILE A 149 28.21 0.55 -26.34
N LEU A 150 26.98 0.86 -25.91
CA LEU A 150 26.11 1.81 -26.61
C LEU A 150 26.73 3.21 -26.71
N THR A 151 27.36 3.70 -25.65
CA THR A 151 28.04 5.00 -25.65
C THR A 151 29.24 5.00 -26.61
N ILE A 152 30.11 3.99 -26.54
CA ILE A 152 31.26 3.86 -27.45
C ILE A 152 30.78 3.79 -28.90
N LEU A 153 29.70 3.06 -29.16
CA LEU A 153 29.11 2.94 -30.48
C LEU A 153 28.59 4.29 -31.01
N ALA A 154 27.88 5.04 -30.16
CA ALA A 154 27.37 6.37 -30.50
C ALA A 154 28.52 7.36 -30.79
N VAL A 155 29.55 7.39 -29.94
CA VAL A 155 30.75 8.21 -30.16
C VAL A 155 31.48 7.79 -31.43
N GLY A 156 31.60 6.50 -31.70
CA GLY A 156 32.19 5.97 -32.92
C GLY A 156 31.44 6.40 -34.18
N ILE A 157 30.10 6.46 -34.16
CA ILE A 157 29.29 6.99 -35.27
C ILE A 157 29.63 8.46 -35.52
N VAL A 158 29.66 9.27 -34.46
CA VAL A 158 30.00 10.70 -34.56
C VAL A 158 31.42 10.89 -35.10
N PHE A 159 32.38 10.09 -34.63
CA PHE A 159 33.77 10.17 -35.07
C PHE A 159 33.95 9.79 -36.55
N VAL A 160 33.31 8.70 -37.00
CA VAL A 160 33.33 8.32 -38.42
C VAL A 160 32.68 9.40 -39.28
N PHE A 161 31.56 9.98 -38.85
CA PHE A 161 30.94 11.11 -39.54
C PHE A 161 31.91 12.29 -39.69
N LEU A 162 32.65 12.64 -38.61
CA LEU A 162 33.62 13.73 -38.65
C LEU A 162 34.79 13.45 -39.61
N ILE A 163 35.32 12.23 -39.62
CA ILE A 163 36.40 11.84 -40.56
C ILE A 163 35.92 11.92 -42.01
N GLU A 164 34.77 11.32 -42.33
CA GLU A 164 34.22 11.34 -43.69
C GLU A 164 33.89 12.77 -44.14
N SER A 165 33.36 13.59 -43.23
CA SER A 165 33.05 15.00 -43.53
C SER A 165 34.27 15.88 -43.78
N ASN A 166 35.46 15.45 -43.35
CA ASN A 166 36.71 16.19 -43.48
C ASN A 166 37.50 15.83 -44.76
N GLN A 167 37.00 14.92 -45.61
CA GLN A 167 37.68 14.57 -46.87
C GLN A 167 37.40 15.63 -47.95
N ASP A 168 38.45 16.13 -48.62
CA ASP A 168 38.36 17.14 -49.68
C ASP A 168 37.45 16.75 -50.85
N VAL A 169 37.21 15.45 -51.05
CA VAL A 169 36.39 14.88 -52.13
C VAL A 169 34.88 15.05 -51.89
N LEU A 170 34.44 15.25 -50.64
CA LEU A 170 33.03 15.39 -50.26
C LEU A 170 32.50 16.85 -50.31
N GLN A 171 33.27 17.79 -50.89
CA GLN A 171 32.86 19.18 -51.16
C GLN A 171 31.57 19.35 -51.99
N TYR A 172 30.98 18.26 -52.50
CA TYR A 172 29.68 18.28 -53.18
C TYR A 172 28.50 18.67 -52.28
N LEU A 173 28.58 18.43 -50.97
CA LEU A 173 27.55 18.91 -50.03
C LEU A 173 27.85 20.34 -49.59
N ASN A 174 26.86 21.22 -49.72
CA ASN A 174 26.98 22.60 -49.26
C ASN A 174 27.23 22.62 -47.75
N SER A 175 28.03 23.57 -47.25
CA SER A 175 28.40 23.68 -45.83
C SER A 175 27.19 23.64 -44.87
N LEU A 176 26.04 24.15 -45.32
CA LEU A 176 24.77 24.10 -44.60
C LEU A 176 24.23 22.67 -44.44
N GLN A 177 24.30 21.85 -45.50
CA GLN A 177 23.81 20.47 -45.49
C GLN A 177 24.61 19.61 -44.51
N LEU A 178 25.94 19.80 -44.46
CA LEU A 178 26.81 19.10 -43.51
C LEU A 178 26.51 19.46 -42.05
N ARG A 179 26.31 20.76 -41.76
CA ARG A 179 25.91 21.21 -40.42
C ARG A 179 24.54 20.66 -40.02
N ALA A 180 23.60 20.64 -40.96
CA ALA A 180 22.27 20.11 -40.72
C ALA A 180 22.32 18.59 -40.43
N SER A 181 23.06 17.80 -41.21
CA SER A 181 23.19 16.36 -40.98
C SER A 181 23.88 16.05 -39.67
N PHE A 182 24.91 16.80 -39.29
CA PHE A 182 25.55 16.69 -37.99
C PHE A 182 24.58 17.00 -36.83
N ALA A 183 23.82 18.09 -36.93
CA ALA A 183 22.84 18.46 -35.91
C ALA A 183 21.75 17.37 -35.75
N VAL A 184 21.27 16.81 -36.86
CA VAL A 184 20.32 15.69 -36.84
C VAL A 184 20.94 14.46 -36.18
N LEU A 185 22.18 14.11 -36.49
CA LEU A 185 22.88 12.98 -35.89
C LEU A 185 22.97 13.11 -34.36
N ILE A 186 23.44 14.26 -33.87
CA ILE A 186 23.55 14.53 -32.42
C ILE A 186 22.17 14.53 -31.75
N SER A 187 21.16 15.10 -32.41
CA SER A 187 19.78 15.10 -31.93
C SER A 187 19.23 13.68 -31.77
N VAL A 188 19.42 12.82 -32.79
CA VAL A 188 18.97 11.42 -32.75
C VAL A 188 19.70 10.62 -31.68
N CYS A 189 21.03 10.77 -31.55
CA CYS A 189 21.79 10.11 -30.49
C CYS A 189 21.33 10.55 -29.09
N SER A 190 21.09 11.85 -28.90
CA SER A 190 20.63 12.41 -27.62
C SER A 190 19.21 11.94 -27.28
N ALA A 191 18.29 11.99 -28.24
CA ALA A 191 16.92 11.51 -28.07
C ALA A 191 16.88 10.00 -27.78
N THR A 192 17.75 9.21 -28.44
CA THR A 192 17.87 7.77 -28.17
C THR A 192 18.43 7.52 -26.77
N SER A 193 19.45 8.26 -26.34
CA SER A 193 20.01 8.15 -24.99
C SER A 193 18.97 8.51 -23.93
N MET A 194 18.22 9.59 -24.13
CA MET A 194 17.15 10.02 -23.23
C MET A 194 16.03 8.98 -23.17
N LEU A 195 15.62 8.43 -24.33
CA LEU A 195 14.62 7.36 -24.39
C LEU A 195 15.09 6.11 -23.65
N CYS A 196 16.34 5.66 -23.85
CA CYS A 196 16.86 4.49 -23.16
C CYS A 196 16.98 4.72 -21.65
N TYR A 197 17.36 5.94 -21.23
CA TYR A 197 17.39 6.32 -19.82
C TYR A 197 15.98 6.29 -19.21
N ASP A 198 15.00 6.89 -19.88
CA ASP A 198 13.59 6.91 -19.45
C ASP A 198 12.99 5.50 -19.39
N LEU A 199 13.27 4.65 -20.39
CA LEU A 199 12.79 3.28 -20.42
C LEU A 199 13.48 2.37 -19.38
N ASN A 200 14.68 2.74 -18.92
CA ASN A 200 15.41 1.97 -17.90
C ASN A 200 14.73 2.03 -16.53
N GLU A 201 14.04 3.13 -16.22
CA GLU A 201 13.34 3.37 -14.95
C GLU A 201 11.80 3.31 -15.15
N PRO A 202 11.14 2.16 -14.94
CA PRO A 202 9.71 1.99 -15.25
C PRO A 202 8.75 2.92 -14.46
N PHE A 203 9.21 3.46 -13.33
CA PHE A 203 8.41 4.29 -12.42
C PHE A 203 8.82 5.77 -12.41
N ARG A 204 9.83 6.17 -13.18
CA ARG A 204 10.26 7.57 -13.32
C ARG A 204 10.20 8.00 -14.79
N GLY A 205 10.07 9.32 -15.00
CA GLY A 205 10.15 9.90 -16.32
C GLY A 205 8.84 10.00 -17.12
N GLY A 206 8.97 10.04 -18.45
CA GLY A 206 7.88 10.30 -19.39
C GLY A 206 7.02 9.07 -19.70
N PHE A 207 7.64 7.90 -19.87
CA PHE A 207 6.99 6.63 -20.18
C PHE A 207 6.62 5.82 -18.92
N THR A 208 6.11 6.51 -17.90
CA THR A 208 5.82 5.91 -16.59
C THR A 208 4.55 5.07 -16.56
N ILE A 209 4.58 4.00 -15.75
CA ILE A 209 3.41 3.12 -15.52
C ILE A 209 2.46 3.72 -14.46
N ARG A 210 2.08 5.00 -14.61
CA ARG A 210 1.28 5.74 -13.60
C ARG A 210 -0.07 5.10 -13.32
N SER A 211 -0.77 4.69 -14.39
CA SER A 211 -2.12 4.13 -14.26
C SER A 211 -2.19 2.84 -13.45
N ALA A 212 -1.12 2.04 -13.39
CA ALA A 212 -1.09 0.85 -12.54
C ALA A 212 -0.84 1.22 -11.07
N VAL A 213 0.00 2.23 -10.82
CA VAL A 213 0.29 2.74 -9.47
C VAL A 213 -0.92 3.44 -8.86
N GLU A 214 -1.66 4.24 -9.63
CA GLU A 214 -2.90 4.89 -9.17
C GLU A 214 -3.98 3.88 -8.73
N GLN A 215 -4.01 2.69 -9.34
CA GLN A 215 -4.91 1.62 -8.89
C GLN A 215 -4.54 1.07 -7.52
N LEU A 216 -3.24 1.12 -7.14
CA LEU A 216 -2.78 0.75 -5.80
C LEU A 216 -3.27 1.75 -4.77
N ASP A 217 -3.24 3.05 -5.07
CA ASP A 217 -3.76 4.09 -4.16
C ASP A 217 -5.26 3.88 -3.89
N THR A 218 -6.02 3.63 -4.95
CA THR A 218 -7.45 3.34 -4.83
C THR A 218 -7.69 2.08 -3.99
N LEU A 219 -6.88 1.03 -4.20
CA LEU A 219 -6.98 -0.22 -3.47
C LEU A 219 -6.62 -0.05 -1.99
N GLN A 220 -5.58 0.73 -1.70
CA GLN A 220 -5.14 1.07 -0.35
C GLN A 220 -6.27 1.76 0.42
N LEU A 221 -6.86 2.81 -0.14
CA LEU A 221 -8.00 3.52 0.48
C LEU A 221 -9.18 2.58 0.75
N GLN A 222 -9.46 1.65 -0.16
CA GLN A 222 -10.52 0.66 0.04
C GLN A 222 -10.21 -0.30 1.19
N LEU A 223 -8.95 -0.77 1.31
CA LEU A 223 -8.53 -1.66 2.39
C LEU A 223 -8.51 -0.93 3.74
N GLU A 224 -8.10 0.33 3.79
CA GLU A 224 -8.14 1.15 5.00
C GLU A 224 -9.57 1.35 5.50
N ASN A 225 -10.50 1.64 4.59
CA ASN A 225 -11.91 1.77 4.94
C ASN A 225 -12.51 0.46 5.47
N ASP A 226 -12.15 -0.67 4.85
CA ASP A 226 -12.56 -1.98 5.30
C ASP A 226 -11.95 -2.35 6.66
N LEU A 227 -10.68 -2.01 6.88
CA LEU A 227 -9.98 -2.23 8.14
C LEU A 227 -10.64 -1.42 9.26
N ARG A 228 -10.98 -0.15 9.01
CA ARG A 228 -11.73 0.71 9.95
C ARG A 228 -13.08 0.08 10.31
N ARG A 229 -13.83 -0.42 9.33
CA ARG A 229 -15.12 -1.11 9.55
C ARG A 229 -14.93 -2.38 10.39
N ALA A 230 -13.97 -3.23 10.02
CA ALA A 230 -13.67 -4.45 10.77
C ALA A 230 -13.21 -4.16 12.20
N SER A 231 -12.45 -3.07 12.42
CA SER A 231 -12.03 -2.62 13.74
C SER A 231 -13.23 -2.25 14.61
N ARG A 232 -14.15 -1.42 14.10
CA ARG A 232 -15.39 -1.04 14.81
C ARG A 232 -16.26 -2.23 15.17
N GLU A 233 -16.41 -3.20 14.26
CA GLU A 233 -17.14 -4.43 14.55
C GLU A 233 -16.45 -5.27 15.62
N SER A 234 -15.12 -5.36 15.58
CA SER A 234 -14.35 -6.12 16.57
C SER A 234 -14.47 -5.49 17.98
N SER A 235 -14.44 -4.16 18.08
CA SER A 235 -14.58 -3.44 19.34
C SER A 235 -15.99 -3.56 19.92
N ALA A 236 -17.03 -3.51 19.07
CA ALA A 236 -18.41 -3.70 19.49
C ALA A 236 -18.67 -5.12 20.05
N ILE A 237 -18.00 -6.13 19.51
CA ILE A 237 -18.11 -7.51 20.00
C ILE A 237 -17.34 -7.69 21.31
N ALA A 238 -16.17 -7.06 21.44
CA ALA A 238 -15.39 -7.10 22.67
C ALA A 238 -16.18 -6.50 23.85
N THR A 239 -16.86 -5.36 23.63
CA THR A 239 -17.72 -4.77 24.65
C THR A 239 -18.92 -5.68 24.94
N GLN A 240 -19.59 -6.25 23.93
CA GLN A 240 -20.72 -7.16 24.14
C GLN A 240 -20.33 -8.44 24.90
N GLN A 241 -19.13 -8.99 24.65
CA GLN A 241 -18.62 -10.14 25.39
C GLN A 241 -18.34 -9.81 26.87
N ASP A 242 -17.82 -8.61 27.16
CA ASP A 242 -17.61 -8.15 28.54
C ASP A 242 -18.95 -8.03 29.30
N TRP A 243 -19.99 -7.48 28.66
CA TRP A 243 -21.34 -7.45 29.22
C TRP A 243 -21.92 -8.85 29.42
N GLY A 244 -21.82 -9.73 28.42
CA GLY A 244 -22.34 -11.10 28.51
C GLY A 244 -21.63 -11.94 29.57
N ALA A 245 -20.32 -11.77 29.75
CA ALA A 245 -19.57 -12.42 30.82
C ALA A 245 -20.02 -11.92 32.20
N LYS A 246 -20.20 -10.61 32.36
CA LYS A 246 -20.76 -10.00 33.58
C LYS A 246 -22.17 -10.51 33.87
N ASP A 247 -23.03 -10.60 32.86
CA ASP A 247 -24.39 -11.10 33.02
C ASP A 247 -24.42 -12.60 33.36
N THR A 248 -23.52 -13.39 32.77
CA THR A 248 -23.40 -14.83 33.08
C THR A 248 -22.87 -15.03 34.51
N VAL A 249 -21.87 -14.25 34.92
CA VAL A 249 -21.36 -14.24 36.30
C VAL A 249 -22.43 -13.78 37.27
N TYR A 250 -23.16 -12.71 36.94
CA TYR A 250 -24.25 -12.17 37.74
C TYR A 250 -25.39 -13.18 37.87
N PHE A 251 -25.76 -13.84 36.77
CA PHE A 251 -26.75 -14.91 36.75
C PHE A 251 -26.33 -16.09 37.64
N HIS A 252 -25.07 -16.56 37.53
CA HIS A 252 -24.56 -17.62 38.39
C HIS A 252 -24.41 -17.19 39.86
N LEU A 253 -24.14 -15.93 40.14
CA LEU A 253 -24.16 -15.37 41.49
C LEU A 253 -25.58 -15.35 42.07
N LEU A 254 -26.58 -15.02 41.27
CA LEU A 254 -28.00 -14.95 41.66
C LEU A 254 -28.72 -16.29 41.71
N THR A 255 -28.21 -17.31 41.02
CA THR A 255 -28.84 -18.64 40.97
C THR A 255 -28.02 -19.73 41.67
N GLY A 256 -26.75 -19.46 41.98
CA GLY A 256 -25.88 -20.37 42.73
C GLY A 256 -26.10 -20.32 44.24
N LYS A 257 -25.35 -21.14 45.00
CA LYS A 257 -25.44 -21.22 46.48
C LYS A 257 -25.14 -19.90 47.23
N LEU A 258 -24.58 -18.90 46.53
CA LEU A 258 -24.31 -17.56 47.07
C LEU A 258 -25.47 -16.58 46.85
N ALA A 259 -26.53 -16.99 46.15
CA ALA A 259 -27.67 -16.14 45.81
C ALA A 259 -28.29 -15.46 47.05
N ASP A 260 -28.43 -16.21 48.14
CA ASP A 260 -29.02 -15.70 49.38
C ASP A 260 -28.14 -14.63 50.04
N GLN A 261 -26.81 -14.80 50.00
CA GLN A 261 -25.86 -13.81 50.53
C GLN A 261 -25.85 -12.53 49.69
N VAL A 262 -25.92 -12.67 48.36
CA VAL A 262 -25.94 -11.53 47.44
C VAL A 262 -27.26 -10.76 47.54
N ARG A 263 -28.40 -11.46 47.68
CA ARG A 263 -29.69 -10.82 47.96
C ARG A 263 -29.68 -10.06 49.28
N PHE A 264 -29.16 -10.67 50.34
CA PHE A 264 -29.05 -10.02 51.65
C PHE A 264 -28.18 -8.75 51.59
N LEU A 265 -27.02 -8.80 50.93
CA LEU A 265 -26.17 -7.63 50.70
C LEU A 265 -26.86 -6.57 49.83
N GLY A 266 -27.58 -6.98 48.79
CA GLY A 266 -28.38 -6.10 47.94
C GLY A 266 -29.48 -5.36 48.70
N ASP A 267 -30.20 -6.05 49.59
CA ASP A 267 -31.25 -5.47 50.43
C ASP A 267 -30.67 -4.47 51.46
N ILE A 268 -29.52 -4.79 52.08
CA ILE A 268 -28.81 -3.86 52.96
C ILE A 268 -28.39 -2.59 52.21
N TYR A 269 -27.85 -2.75 51.00
CA TYR A 269 -27.43 -1.62 50.17
C TYR A 269 -28.62 -0.76 49.72
N ALA A 270 -29.72 -1.37 49.27
CA ALA A 270 -30.94 -0.68 48.88
C ALA A 270 -31.57 0.08 50.06
N TRP A 271 -31.57 -0.53 51.25
CA TRP A 271 -32.03 0.10 52.49
C TRP A 271 -31.13 1.29 52.89
N GLY A 272 -29.81 1.15 52.78
CA GLY A 272 -28.85 2.21 53.06
C GLY A 272 -28.98 3.40 52.10
N ARG A 273 -29.15 3.13 50.80
CA ARG A 273 -29.35 4.16 49.77
C ARG A 273 -30.64 4.97 49.99
N ASN A 274 -31.72 4.32 50.40
CA ASN A 274 -32.98 5.00 50.71
C ASN A 274 -32.97 5.76 52.05
N ARG A 275 -31.94 5.56 52.88
CA ARG A 275 -31.74 6.32 54.12
C ARG A 275 -30.84 7.54 53.97
N VAL A 276 -30.21 7.77 52.82
CA VAL A 276 -29.53 9.05 52.58
C VAL A 276 -30.61 10.13 52.52
N PRO A 277 -30.64 11.07 53.48
CA PRO A 277 -31.72 12.03 53.59
C PRO A 277 -31.74 12.90 52.33
N ARG A 278 -32.93 13.07 51.74
CA ARG A 278 -33.24 13.93 50.58
C ARG A 278 -32.78 15.41 50.74
N ARG A 279 -32.15 15.77 51.85
CA ARG A 279 -31.63 17.11 52.15
C ARG A 279 -30.35 17.44 51.38
N LEU A 280 -29.46 16.47 51.12
CA LEU A 280 -28.23 16.75 50.34
C LEU A 280 -28.47 16.84 48.83
N ARG A 281 -29.53 16.21 48.31
CA ARG A 281 -29.84 16.25 46.87
C ARG A 281 -30.41 17.60 46.40
N ARG A 282 -30.92 18.43 47.32
CA ARG A 282 -31.40 19.79 47.01
C ARG A 282 -30.29 20.84 46.98
N GLU A 283 -29.09 20.50 47.43
CA GLU A 283 -27.95 21.43 47.48
C GLU A 283 -27.07 21.32 46.22
N SER A 284 -27.03 20.13 45.59
CA SER A 284 -26.42 19.90 44.27
C SER A 284 -27.23 20.52 43.13
N ASP A 285 -28.56 20.38 43.11
CA ASP A 285 -29.42 21.01 42.08
C ASP A 285 -29.42 22.55 42.16
N ARG A 286 -28.94 23.13 43.27
CA ARG A 286 -28.83 24.59 43.45
C ARG A 286 -27.52 25.16 42.94
N THR A 287 -26.46 24.35 42.88
CA THR A 287 -25.18 24.78 42.32
C THR A 287 -25.20 24.72 40.80
N ASP A 288 -25.88 23.75 40.21
CA ASP A 288 -26.03 23.65 38.74
C ASP A 288 -27.01 24.68 38.15
N ALA A 289 -27.91 25.24 38.96
CA ALA A 289 -28.86 26.27 38.52
C ALA A 289 -28.29 27.70 38.53
N GLN A 290 -27.10 27.92 39.12
CA GLN A 290 -26.54 29.26 39.31
C GLN A 290 -25.47 29.62 38.26
N ASP A 291 -25.01 28.64 37.46
CA ASP A 291 -24.11 28.84 36.32
C ASP A 291 -24.83 28.96 34.96
N ALA A 292 -26.17 28.88 34.96
CA ALA A 292 -26.98 29.13 33.76
C ALA A 292 -27.36 30.62 33.62
N ILE A 293 -26.36 31.50 33.53
CA ILE A 293 -26.58 32.88 33.02
C ILE A 293 -26.35 32.83 31.50
N PRO A 294 -27.37 33.12 30.67
CA PRO A 294 -27.19 33.22 29.24
C PRO A 294 -26.44 34.51 28.93
N THR A 295 -25.13 34.40 28.64
CA THR A 295 -24.36 35.48 28.05
C THR A 295 -24.72 35.56 26.57
N SER A 296 -25.81 36.27 26.27
CA SER A 296 -26.21 36.62 24.91
C SER A 296 -25.31 37.75 24.38
N ALA A 297 -24.12 37.41 23.91
CA ALA A 297 -23.31 38.29 23.05
C ALA A 297 -22.18 37.49 22.40
N SER A 298 -22.33 37.21 21.10
CA SER A 298 -21.26 37.00 20.10
C SER A 298 -21.69 35.90 19.12
N LEU A 299 -22.57 36.28 18.20
CA LEU A 299 -22.97 35.47 17.05
C LEU A 299 -22.30 36.11 15.82
N ALA A 300 -20.99 35.85 15.70
CA ALA A 300 -20.20 36.02 14.48
C ALA A 300 -18.89 35.24 14.68
N ASP A 301 -18.51 34.45 13.68
CA ASP A 301 -17.32 33.60 13.59
C ASP A 301 -17.25 32.34 14.46
N ALA A 302 -17.70 31.22 13.88
CA ALA A 302 -17.09 29.89 14.05
C ALA A 302 -17.60 28.96 12.93
N ASN A 303 -17.10 29.21 11.73
CA ASN A 303 -16.92 28.18 10.71
C ASN A 303 -15.48 27.68 10.89
N ASP A 304 -15.24 26.37 10.77
CA ASP A 304 -13.98 25.66 11.09
C ASP A 304 -13.67 25.46 12.58
N THR A 305 -13.98 24.27 13.11
CA THR A 305 -13.07 23.41 13.91
C THR A 305 -13.88 22.23 14.43
N ASP A 306 -13.91 21.12 13.69
CA ASP A 306 -14.48 19.84 14.18
C ASP A 306 -13.75 18.61 13.58
N GLU A 307 -12.49 18.76 13.13
CA GLU A 307 -11.63 17.63 12.72
C GLU A 307 -10.55 17.26 13.76
N ASP A 308 -10.20 18.13 14.70
CA ASP A 308 -9.08 17.89 15.61
C ASP A 308 -9.44 17.04 16.86
N GLU A 309 -10.70 17.04 17.31
CA GLU A 309 -11.12 16.27 18.50
C GLU A 309 -11.30 14.76 18.20
N PHE A 310 -11.42 14.38 16.92
CA PHE A 310 -11.48 12.96 16.51
C PHE A 310 -10.10 12.29 16.39
N ILE A 311 -9.01 13.06 16.34
CA ILE A 311 -7.64 12.54 16.27
C ILE A 311 -7.15 12.13 17.67
N GLU A 312 -7.59 12.80 18.73
CA GLU A 312 -7.11 12.53 20.10
C GLU A 312 -7.66 11.21 20.70
N LEU A 313 -8.85 10.78 20.27
CA LEU A 313 -9.44 9.50 20.71
C LEU A 313 -8.91 8.27 19.94
N ALA A 314 -8.30 8.45 18.77
CA ALA A 314 -7.61 7.38 18.03
C ALA A 314 -6.16 7.13 18.52
N SER A 315 -5.57 8.09 19.25
CA SER A 315 -4.19 8.06 19.76
C SER A 315 -3.96 7.08 20.94
N LYS A 316 -5.02 6.71 21.67
CA LYS A 316 -4.90 5.86 22.87
C LYS A 316 -4.93 4.36 22.61
N ASP A 317 -5.11 3.92 21.36
CA ASP A 317 -5.08 2.51 21.00
C ASP A 317 -3.62 2.07 20.74
N PRO A 318 -3.03 1.15 21.51
CA PRO A 318 -1.62 0.75 21.34
C PRO A 318 -1.31 0.12 19.98
N LEU A 319 -2.33 -0.32 19.24
CA LEU A 319 -2.22 -0.78 17.85
C LEU A 319 -2.32 0.36 16.82
N ALA A 320 -3.07 1.43 17.11
CA ALA A 320 -3.10 2.63 16.28
C ALA A 320 -1.79 3.42 16.39
N ASN A 321 -1.19 3.44 17.59
CA ASN A 321 0.12 4.05 17.83
C ASN A 321 1.25 3.34 17.07
N ARG A 322 1.10 2.05 16.73
CA ARG A 322 2.05 1.33 15.85
C ARG A 322 1.83 1.63 14.37
N ALA A 323 0.59 1.93 13.95
CA ALA A 323 0.31 2.35 12.58
C ALA A 323 0.70 3.82 12.32
N GLY A 324 0.46 4.71 13.30
CA GLY A 324 0.88 6.12 13.26
C GLY A 324 2.39 6.31 13.39
N ARG A 325 3.07 5.53 14.24
CA ARG A 325 4.54 5.55 14.30
C ARG A 325 5.20 5.03 13.02
N ILE A 326 4.49 4.21 12.23
CA ILE A 326 4.94 3.88 10.87
C ILE A 326 4.73 5.12 9.97
N SER A 327 3.56 5.77 9.93
CA SER A 327 3.38 6.95 9.05
C SER A 327 4.32 8.12 9.36
N ASP A 328 4.59 8.42 10.63
CA ASP A 328 5.45 9.55 11.04
C ASP A 328 6.94 9.33 10.73
N GLU A 329 7.38 8.08 10.59
CA GLU A 329 8.73 7.75 10.11
C GLU A 329 8.84 7.86 8.57
N PHE A 330 7.71 8.01 7.85
CA PHE A 330 7.63 8.05 6.39
C PHE A 330 7.44 9.44 5.78
N ASP A 331 6.91 10.43 6.51
CA ASP A 331 6.81 11.82 6.01
C ASP A 331 8.16 12.56 5.98
N GLY A 332 9.23 11.97 6.52
CA GLY A 332 10.60 12.51 6.48
C GLY A 332 11.42 12.23 5.21
N PHE A 333 10.87 11.54 4.21
CA PHE A 333 11.63 11.07 3.03
C PHE A 333 11.04 11.46 1.66
N TYR A 334 10.13 12.44 1.63
CA TYR A 334 9.71 13.10 0.38
C TYR A 334 10.43 14.42 0.15
#